data_AF-A0A5J4PK12-F1
#
_entry.id   AF-A0A5J4PK12-F1
#
_cell.length_a   1.000
_cell.length_b   1.000
_cell.length_c   1.000
_cell.angle_alpha   90.00
_cell.angle_beta   90.00
_cell.angle_gamma   90.00
#
_symmetry.space_group_name_H-M   'P 1'
#
loop_
_entity.id
_entity.type
_entity.pdbx_description
1 polymer ?
#
loop_
_entity_poly.entity_id
_entity_poly.type
_entity_poly.pdbx_seq_one_letter_code
_entity_poly.pdbx_strand_id
1 'polypeptide(L)'
;KLFRPDVQVLIGSVKLRHDSMYMYCDSALIYEKTNSVEAFGNVRMEQGDTLFIYGDYLYYDGMAQLAMLRHNVKMINRNTELTTDSLNYDRIYNLGYYFEGGMMTDEENVLTSNWGEYSPATKLAVFNHEVQLENPRFTLTSDTLKYSTLSKQATILGPSYIVSDQNHIYSERGIYNTSEDQAELLDRSVLINEGKKLTGDSLFYDRRAGYGEAFDNVQMNDTVNKTMLTGNYCFYNERTGGAFSTDRAVAVDYSHGDSLFLHADTLKMNTYYQKTDSTYRIMQAYHKVRMY
;
A
#
# COMPACT_ATOMS: atom_id res chain seq x y z
N LYS A 1 -45.10 10.93 23.38
CA LYS A 1 -43.93 11.20 24.25
C LYS A 1 -43.74 10.00 25.16
N LEU A 2 -42.74 9.14 24.90
CA LEU A 2 -42.32 8.17 25.91
C LEU A 2 -41.64 8.95 27.03
N PHE A 3 -42.17 8.85 28.25
CA PHE A 3 -41.57 9.46 29.42
C PHE A 3 -40.36 8.61 29.83
N ARG A 4 -39.15 9.09 29.54
CA ARG A 4 -37.89 8.49 30.02
C ARG A 4 -37.35 9.40 31.13
N PRO A 5 -37.76 9.21 32.40
CA PRO A 5 -37.42 10.12 33.50
C PRO A 5 -35.91 10.21 33.78
N ASP A 6 -35.14 9.20 33.36
CA ASP A 6 -33.70 9.09 33.56
C ASP A 6 -32.87 9.57 32.36
N VAL A 7 -33.48 10.28 31.41
CA VAL A 7 -32.82 10.77 30.19
C VAL A 7 -32.95 12.28 30.10
N GLN A 8 -31.82 12.97 30.09
CA GLN A 8 -31.79 14.39 29.79
C GLN A 8 -31.82 14.59 28.28
N VAL A 9 -32.74 15.42 27.81
CA VAL A 9 -32.88 15.75 26.38
C VAL A 9 -32.35 17.16 26.15
N LEU A 10 -31.37 17.29 25.25
CA LEU A 10 -30.81 18.56 24.80
C LEU A 10 -31.22 18.79 23.34
N ILE A 11 -31.71 19.99 23.03
CA ILE A 11 -32.20 20.34 21.69
C ILE A 11 -31.68 21.72 21.32
N GLY A 12 -31.20 21.86 20.08
CA GLY A 12 -30.78 23.12 19.49
C GLY A 12 -29.32 23.43 19.78
N SER A 13 -28.44 23.13 18.82
CA SER A 13 -27.00 23.47 18.85
C SER A 13 -26.32 23.02 20.14
N VAL A 14 -26.36 21.72 20.40
CA VAL A 14 -25.80 21.10 21.60
C VAL A 14 -24.27 21.12 21.51
N LYS A 15 -23.63 21.47 22.63
CA LYS A 15 -22.18 21.39 22.82
C LYS A 15 -21.88 20.66 24.12
N LEU A 16 -21.14 19.55 24.02
CA LEU A 16 -20.70 18.74 25.15
C LEU A 16 -19.18 18.71 25.21
N ARG A 17 -18.65 18.50 26.41
CA ARG A 17 -17.21 18.29 26.63
C ARG A 17 -17.01 17.16 27.61
N HIS A 18 -16.13 16.23 27.25
CA HIS A 18 -15.64 15.18 28.13
C HIS A 18 -14.12 15.15 28.06
N ASP A 19 -13.45 15.53 29.15
CA ASP A 19 -12.02 15.84 29.22
C ASP A 19 -11.58 16.85 28.14
N SER A 20 -10.67 16.44 27.25
CA SER A 20 -10.14 17.23 26.13
C SER A 20 -10.95 17.10 24.83
N MET A 21 -12.02 16.32 24.83
CA MET A 21 -12.85 16.08 23.64
C MET A 21 -14.08 17.00 23.67
N TYR A 22 -14.30 17.73 22.58
CA TYR A 22 -15.53 18.49 22.35
C TYR A 22 -16.44 17.75 21.38
N MET A 23 -17.74 17.84 21.61
CA MET A 23 -18.77 17.23 20.78
C MET A 23 -19.87 18.26 20.49
N TYR A 24 -20.33 18.30 19.25
CA TYR A 24 -21.36 19.20 18.75
C TYR A 24 -22.40 18.40 17.97
N CYS A 25 -23.67 18.77 18.07
CA CYS A 25 -24.78 18.18 17.31
C CYS A 25 -26.05 19.06 17.39
N ASP A 26 -27.09 18.70 16.65
CA ASP A 26 -28.38 19.39 16.69
C ASP A 26 -29.19 19.04 17.95
N SER A 27 -29.13 17.78 18.38
CA SER A 27 -29.79 17.29 19.59
C SER A 27 -29.05 16.11 20.23
N ALA A 28 -29.25 15.91 21.53
CA ALA A 28 -28.63 14.82 22.28
C ALA A 28 -29.52 14.25 23.38
N LEU A 29 -29.32 12.98 23.69
CA LEU A 29 -29.86 12.27 24.84
C LEU A 29 -28.70 11.89 25.76
N ILE A 30 -28.74 12.33 27.02
CA ILE A 30 -27.75 11.98 28.03
C ILE A 30 -28.37 10.98 28.99
N TYR A 31 -27.69 9.86 29.15
CA TYR A 31 -28.05 8.76 30.05
C TYR A 31 -27.06 8.73 31.22
N GLU A 32 -27.39 9.41 32.32
CA GLU A 32 -26.49 9.55 33.47
C GLU A 32 -26.15 8.19 34.11
N LYS A 33 -27.14 7.29 34.22
CA LYS A 33 -26.97 5.97 34.86
C LYS A 33 -25.95 5.08 34.14
N THR A 34 -25.87 5.20 32.83
CA THR A 34 -24.94 4.41 31.98
C THR A 34 -23.73 5.23 31.54
N ASN A 35 -23.64 6.50 31.95
CA ASN A 35 -22.63 7.46 31.49
C ASN A 35 -22.48 7.45 29.96
N SER A 36 -23.60 7.50 29.23
CA SER A 36 -23.60 7.44 27.77
C SER A 36 -24.38 8.59 27.14
N VAL A 37 -24.01 8.96 25.91
CA VAL A 37 -24.63 10.03 25.14
C VAL A 37 -25.02 9.51 23.77
N GLU A 38 -26.25 9.78 23.33
CA GLU A 38 -26.62 9.72 21.92
C GLU A 38 -26.72 11.13 21.36
N ALA A 39 -26.08 11.38 20.22
CA ALA A 39 -26.09 12.66 19.53
C ALA A 39 -26.63 12.47 18.10
N PHE A 40 -27.47 13.41 17.67
CA PHE A 40 -28.22 13.33 16.41
C PHE A 40 -28.08 14.62 15.62
N GLY A 41 -27.84 14.48 14.32
CA GLY A 41 -27.76 15.57 13.34
C GLY A 41 -26.47 16.38 13.46
N ASN A 42 -25.80 16.57 12.32
CA ASN A 42 -24.59 17.39 12.20
C ASN A 42 -23.55 17.11 13.30
N VAL A 43 -23.31 15.83 13.59
CA VAL A 43 -22.41 15.43 14.68
C VAL A 43 -20.97 15.80 14.31
N ARG A 44 -20.28 16.45 15.24
CA ARG A 44 -18.85 16.76 15.14
C ARG A 44 -18.14 16.49 16.46
N MET A 45 -17.06 15.74 16.41
CA MET A 45 -16.12 15.54 17.52
C MET A 45 -14.78 16.21 17.22
N GLU A 46 -14.16 16.81 18.23
CA GLU A 46 -12.89 17.51 18.10
C GLU A 46 -11.93 17.18 19.25
N GLN A 47 -10.70 16.81 18.90
CA GLN A 47 -9.60 16.61 19.85
C GLN A 47 -8.45 17.56 19.54
N GLY A 48 -8.38 18.65 20.31
CA GLY A 48 -7.47 19.75 20.03
C GLY A 48 -7.70 20.32 18.63
N ASP A 49 -6.62 20.74 17.97
CA ASP A 49 -6.70 21.39 16.65
C ASP A 49 -6.35 20.44 15.49
N THR A 50 -6.25 19.13 15.75
CA THR A 50 -5.66 18.19 14.79
C THR A 50 -6.57 17.06 14.34
N LEU A 51 -7.60 16.72 15.11
CA LEU A 51 -8.50 15.62 14.80
C LEU A 51 -9.95 16.09 14.86
N PHE A 52 -10.65 15.88 13.75
CA PHE A 52 -12.05 16.20 13.58
C PHE A 52 -12.77 14.96 13.07
N ILE A 53 -13.88 14.56 13.69
CA ILE A 53 -14.68 13.43 13.23
C ILE A 53 -16.12 13.89 13.07
N TYR A 54 -16.71 13.64 11.91
CA TYR A 54 -18.05 14.06 11.53
C TYR A 54 -18.94 12.84 11.27
N GLY A 55 -20.26 12.99 11.44
CA GLY A 55 -21.27 12.01 11.05
C GLY A 55 -22.69 12.53 11.32
N ASP A 56 -23.70 11.72 11.07
CA ASP A 56 -25.10 12.11 11.34
C ASP A 56 -25.61 11.61 12.69
N TYR A 57 -25.01 10.54 13.21
CA TYR A 57 -25.32 9.96 14.51
C TYR A 57 -24.04 9.58 15.26
N LEU A 58 -24.10 9.69 16.59
CA LEU A 58 -23.07 9.20 17.48
C LEU A 58 -23.67 8.59 18.74
N TYR A 59 -23.21 7.39 19.08
CA TYR A 59 -23.31 6.86 20.43
C TYR A 59 -21.94 6.95 21.12
N TYR A 60 -21.89 7.57 22.29
CA TYR A 60 -20.67 7.69 23.09
C TYR A 60 -20.85 6.98 24.43
N ASP A 61 -20.00 5.99 24.69
CA ASP A 61 -19.85 5.35 25.99
C ASP A 61 -18.74 6.08 26.77
N GLY A 62 -19.12 6.78 27.83
CA GLY A 62 -18.19 7.54 28.65
C GLY A 62 -17.34 6.69 29.59
N MET A 63 -17.76 5.47 29.92
CA MET A 63 -16.97 4.52 30.73
C MET A 63 -15.90 3.85 29.87
N ALA A 64 -16.26 3.33 28.69
CA ALA A 64 -15.33 2.73 27.75
C ALA A 64 -14.52 3.77 26.96
N GLN A 65 -14.97 5.04 26.96
CA GLN A 65 -14.46 6.12 26.11
C GLN A 65 -14.48 5.79 24.61
N LEU A 66 -15.56 5.12 24.19
CA LEU A 66 -15.77 4.65 22.82
C LEU A 66 -16.84 5.50 22.14
N ALA A 67 -16.48 6.08 21.00
CA ALA A 67 -17.40 6.82 20.14
C ALA A 67 -17.78 5.98 18.91
N MET A 68 -19.06 5.72 18.70
CA MET A 68 -19.60 4.99 17.57
C MET A 68 -20.34 5.96 16.64
N LEU A 69 -19.68 6.43 15.59
CA LEU A 69 -20.25 7.35 14.60
C LEU A 69 -20.87 6.59 13.43
N ARG A 70 -22.03 7.04 12.96
CA ARG A 70 -22.78 6.41 11.87
C ARG A 70 -23.27 7.45 10.86
N HIS A 71 -23.32 7.00 9.61
CA HIS A 71 -23.75 7.68 8.40
C HIS A 71 -22.90 8.91 8.04
N ASN A 72 -22.48 8.95 6.77
CA ASN A 72 -21.65 10.02 6.20
C ASN A 72 -20.42 10.35 7.06
N VAL A 73 -19.77 9.31 7.61
CA VAL A 73 -18.69 9.50 8.59
C VAL A 73 -17.43 9.95 7.88
N LYS A 74 -16.82 11.00 8.43
CA LYS A 74 -15.56 11.54 7.95
C LYS A 74 -14.64 11.86 9.12
N MET A 75 -13.47 11.24 9.16
CA MET A 75 -12.39 11.56 10.08
C MET A 75 -11.31 12.34 9.33
N ILE A 76 -10.94 13.51 9.84
CA ILE A 76 -9.87 14.35 9.30
C ILE A 76 -8.78 14.46 10.34
N ASN A 77 -7.56 14.11 9.94
CA ASN A 77 -6.36 14.29 10.73
C ASN A 77 -5.26 14.98 9.91
N ARG A 78 -5.17 16.31 10.04
CA ARG A 78 -4.30 17.18 9.22
C ARG A 78 -4.58 17.00 7.72
N ASN A 79 -3.68 16.35 6.99
CA ASN A 79 -3.74 16.14 5.54
C ASN A 79 -4.28 14.75 5.17
N THR A 80 -4.72 13.97 6.16
CA THR A 80 -5.33 12.65 5.94
C THR A 80 -6.83 12.74 6.20
N GLU A 81 -7.62 12.22 5.28
CA GLU A 81 -9.07 12.07 5.40
C GLU A 81 -9.44 10.59 5.32
N LEU A 82 -10.31 10.12 6.19
CA LEU A 82 -10.91 8.78 6.17
C LEU A 82 -12.42 8.95 6.10
N THR A 83 -13.05 8.32 5.11
CA THR A 83 -14.49 8.31 4.90
C THR A 83 -15.05 6.89 4.98
N THR A 84 -16.22 6.72 5.59
CA THR A 84 -16.92 5.43 5.75
C THR A 84 -18.37 5.69 6.14
N ASP A 85 -19.25 4.68 6.06
CA ASP A 85 -20.58 4.79 6.67
C ASP A 85 -20.53 4.62 8.20
N SER A 86 -19.63 3.79 8.72
CA SER A 86 -19.60 3.41 10.13
C SER A 86 -18.19 3.38 10.69
N LEU A 87 -17.92 4.24 11.69
CA LEU A 87 -16.63 4.33 12.36
C LEU A 87 -16.80 4.19 13.87
N ASN A 88 -15.92 3.41 14.49
CA ASN A 88 -15.72 3.44 15.93
C ASN A 88 -14.39 4.13 16.23
N TYR A 89 -14.38 5.00 17.23
CA TYR A 89 -13.19 5.70 17.69
C TYR A 89 -12.98 5.45 19.18
N ASP A 90 -11.94 4.67 19.49
CA ASP A 90 -11.52 4.38 20.85
C ASP A 90 -10.53 5.46 21.32
N ARG A 91 -10.92 6.22 22.35
CA ARG A 91 -10.09 7.31 22.87
C ARG A 91 -8.95 6.83 23.75
N ILE A 92 -9.05 5.65 24.36
CA ILE A 92 -7.99 5.06 25.19
C ILE A 92 -6.83 4.67 24.29
N TYR A 93 -7.13 4.01 23.16
CA TYR A 93 -6.11 3.58 22.19
C TYR A 93 -5.77 4.64 21.14
N ASN A 94 -6.56 5.71 21.01
CA ASN A 94 -6.42 6.73 19.97
C ASN A 94 -6.43 6.08 18.57
N LEU A 95 -7.51 5.33 18.32
CA LEU A 95 -7.66 4.45 17.17
C LEU A 95 -9.09 4.55 16.61
N GLY A 96 -9.19 4.93 15.33
CA GLY A 96 -10.42 4.84 14.56
C GLY A 96 -10.44 3.57 13.73
N TYR A 97 -11.55 2.85 13.67
CA TYR A 97 -11.68 1.64 12.87
C TYR A 97 -13.10 1.46 12.28
N TYR A 98 -13.15 0.85 11.10
CA TYR A 98 -14.36 0.55 10.35
C TYR A 98 -14.35 -0.90 9.86
N PHE A 99 -15.53 -1.43 9.53
CA PHE A 99 -15.73 -2.85 9.19
C PHE A 99 -16.68 -3.08 8.01
N GLU A 100 -17.21 -2.02 7.39
CA GLU A 100 -18.18 -2.10 6.27
C GLU A 100 -17.72 -1.28 5.05
N GLY A 101 -16.42 -1.24 4.83
CA GLY A 101 -15.84 -0.42 3.76
C GLY A 101 -15.41 0.95 4.24
N GLY A 102 -14.29 1.42 3.70
CA GLY A 102 -13.79 2.76 3.96
C GLY A 102 -12.75 3.18 2.93
N MET A 103 -12.60 4.49 2.80
CA MET A 103 -11.62 5.12 1.92
C MET A 103 -10.79 6.11 2.72
N MET A 104 -9.47 5.96 2.67
CA MET A 104 -8.51 6.91 3.19
C MET A 104 -7.81 7.62 2.04
N THR A 105 -7.69 8.93 2.13
CA THR A 105 -6.98 9.76 1.15
C THR A 105 -5.90 10.59 1.82
N ASP A 106 -4.79 10.76 1.11
CA ASP A 106 -3.78 11.77 1.39
C ASP A 106 -3.41 12.56 0.13
N GLU A 107 -2.28 13.28 0.15
CA GLU A 107 -1.85 14.17 -0.92
C GLU A 107 -1.72 13.51 -2.31
N GLU A 108 -1.31 12.24 -2.37
CA GLU A 108 -1.10 11.53 -3.64
C GLU A 108 -1.80 10.18 -3.72
N ASN A 109 -2.22 9.61 -2.58
CA ASN A 109 -2.70 8.23 -2.53
C ASN A 109 -4.17 8.16 -2.10
N VAL A 110 -4.89 7.22 -2.70
CA VAL A 110 -6.23 6.81 -2.29
C VAL A 110 -6.18 5.34 -1.91
N LEU A 111 -6.57 5.01 -0.68
CA LEU A 111 -6.62 3.64 -0.17
C LEU A 111 -8.06 3.25 0.15
N THR A 112 -8.51 2.11 -0.35
CA THR A 112 -9.82 1.53 -0.03
C THR A 112 -9.67 0.12 0.53
N SER A 113 -10.58 -0.28 1.43
CA SER A 113 -10.67 -1.66 1.93
C SER A 113 -12.01 -1.91 2.61
N ASN A 114 -12.32 -3.18 2.92
CA ASN A 114 -13.52 -3.55 3.67
C ASN A 114 -13.37 -3.31 5.18
N TRP A 115 -12.19 -3.58 5.73
CA TRP A 115 -11.87 -3.29 7.13
C TRP A 115 -10.61 -2.45 7.19
N GLY A 116 -10.61 -1.44 8.06
CA GLY A 116 -9.40 -0.66 8.29
C GLY A 116 -9.39 0.05 9.62
N GLU A 117 -8.18 0.33 10.08
CA GLU A 117 -7.93 1.11 11.28
C GLU A 117 -6.90 2.21 11.01
N TYR A 118 -6.99 3.29 11.77
CA TYR A 118 -6.09 4.44 11.69
C TYR A 118 -5.83 5.02 13.07
N SER A 119 -4.55 5.23 13.39
CA SER A 119 -4.13 5.89 14.61
C SER A 119 -3.63 7.31 14.31
N PRO A 120 -4.38 8.36 14.71
CA PRO A 120 -3.93 9.75 14.62
C PRO A 120 -2.62 10.02 15.37
N ALA A 121 -2.29 9.25 16.42
CA ALA A 121 -1.06 9.41 17.18
C ALA A 121 0.18 8.94 16.40
N THR A 122 0.11 7.74 15.81
CA THR A 122 1.26 7.11 15.14
C THR A 122 1.30 7.35 13.63
N LYS A 123 0.21 7.88 13.05
CA LYS A 123 0.03 8.04 11.59
C LYS A 123 0.07 6.72 10.83
N LEU A 124 -0.21 5.61 11.52
CA LEU A 124 -0.27 4.29 10.91
C LEU A 124 -1.72 3.91 10.64
N ALA A 125 -1.92 3.32 9.47
CA ALA A 125 -3.15 2.68 9.07
C ALA A 125 -2.89 1.21 8.73
N VAL A 126 -3.86 0.35 9.01
CA VAL A 126 -3.87 -1.06 8.57
C VAL A 126 -5.18 -1.29 7.85
N PHE A 127 -5.10 -1.89 6.67
CA PHE A 127 -6.21 -2.20 5.79
C PHE A 127 -6.24 -3.70 5.56
N ASN A 128 -7.43 -4.29 5.61
CA ASN A 128 -7.67 -5.72 5.41
C ASN A 128 -8.85 -5.93 4.47
N HIS A 129 -8.73 -6.98 3.65
CA HIS A 129 -9.71 -7.48 2.69
C HIS A 129 -10.03 -6.49 1.56
N GLU A 130 -9.76 -6.93 0.33
CA GLU A 130 -9.97 -6.14 -0.90
C GLU A 130 -9.27 -4.77 -0.82
N VAL A 131 -8.02 -4.76 -0.36
CA VAL A 131 -7.24 -3.54 -0.22
C VAL A 131 -6.77 -3.08 -1.59
N GLN A 132 -6.97 -1.80 -1.89
CA GLN A 132 -6.49 -1.16 -3.10
C GLN A 132 -5.86 0.19 -2.75
N LEU A 133 -4.62 0.41 -3.18
CA LEU A 133 -3.91 1.67 -3.12
C LEU A 133 -3.75 2.18 -4.55
N GLU A 134 -4.38 3.31 -4.84
CA GLU A 134 -4.25 4.04 -6.09
C GLU A 134 -3.27 5.20 -5.93
N ASN A 135 -2.26 5.23 -6.80
CA ASN A 135 -1.31 6.31 -6.95
C ASN A 135 -1.27 6.69 -8.45
N PRO A 136 -1.00 7.95 -8.83
CA PRO A 136 -0.89 8.34 -10.24
C PRO A 136 0.08 7.50 -11.10
N ARG A 137 1.02 6.79 -10.46
CA ARG A 137 2.07 5.99 -11.12
C ARG A 137 1.80 4.48 -11.11
N PHE A 138 0.95 3.97 -10.22
CA PHE A 138 0.70 2.54 -10.06
C PHE A 138 -0.57 2.27 -9.26
N THR A 139 -1.11 1.07 -9.43
CA THR A 139 -2.15 0.51 -8.58
C THR A 139 -1.58 -0.69 -7.83
N LEU A 140 -1.78 -0.75 -6.51
CA LEU A 140 -1.43 -1.89 -5.68
C LEU A 140 -2.70 -2.49 -5.08
N THR A 141 -2.93 -3.79 -5.30
CA THR A 141 -3.97 -4.56 -4.62
C THR A 141 -3.36 -5.56 -3.66
N SER A 142 -3.99 -5.77 -2.50
CA SER A 142 -3.51 -6.68 -1.46
C SER A 142 -4.66 -7.25 -0.63
N ASP A 143 -4.43 -8.39 0.02
CA ASP A 143 -5.28 -8.82 1.13
C ASP A 143 -5.06 -7.97 2.39
N THR A 144 -3.80 -7.68 2.73
CA THR A 144 -3.42 -6.91 3.93
C THR A 144 -2.34 -5.90 3.59
N LEU A 145 -2.56 -4.63 3.95
CA LEU A 145 -1.61 -3.55 3.74
C LEU A 145 -1.49 -2.68 4.98
N LYS A 146 -0.26 -2.39 5.40
CA LYS A 146 0.01 -1.36 6.40
C LYS A 146 0.55 -0.12 5.70
N TYR A 147 0.04 1.06 6.06
CA TYR A 147 0.44 2.31 5.44
C TYR A 147 0.82 3.35 6.51
N SER A 148 1.92 4.04 6.31
CA SER A 148 2.28 5.22 7.10
C SER A 148 1.90 6.48 6.34
N THR A 149 0.95 7.26 6.86
CA THR A 149 0.58 8.55 6.25
C THR A 149 1.66 9.62 6.46
N LEU A 150 2.64 9.35 7.35
CA LEU A 150 3.80 10.20 7.60
C LEU A 150 4.93 9.94 6.60
N SER A 151 5.41 8.69 6.48
CA SER A 151 6.54 8.35 5.60
C SER A 151 6.12 7.96 4.18
N LYS A 152 4.81 7.82 3.92
CA LYS A 152 4.24 7.38 2.64
C LYS A 152 4.71 5.97 2.23
N GLN A 153 4.96 5.15 3.24
CA GLN A 153 5.44 3.78 3.08
C GLN A 153 4.26 2.81 3.18
N ALA A 154 4.02 2.06 2.11
CA ALA A 154 3.12 0.91 2.08
C ALA A 154 3.92 -0.37 2.34
N THR A 155 3.51 -1.13 3.34
CA THR A 155 4.11 -2.43 3.71
C THR A 155 3.13 -3.52 3.33
N ILE A 156 3.58 -4.40 2.44
CA ILE A 156 2.88 -5.59 1.99
C ILE A 156 3.03 -6.67 3.05
N LEU A 157 1.89 -7.19 3.53
CA LEU A 157 1.82 -8.21 4.57
C LEU A 157 1.08 -9.49 4.11
N GLY A 158 0.78 -9.58 2.82
CA GLY A 158 0.08 -10.70 2.21
C GLY A 158 0.13 -10.64 0.67
N PRO A 159 -0.48 -11.61 -0.02
CA PRO A 159 -0.48 -11.68 -1.48
C PRO A 159 -0.93 -10.36 -2.10
N SER A 160 -0.04 -9.76 -2.90
CA SER A 160 -0.23 -8.44 -3.48
C SER A 160 0.15 -8.40 -4.95
N TYR A 161 -0.56 -7.58 -5.70
CA TYR A 161 -0.25 -7.26 -7.09
C TYR A 161 0.03 -5.77 -7.22
N ILE A 162 1.12 -5.41 -7.89
CA ILE A 162 1.45 -4.03 -8.25
C ILE A 162 1.43 -3.92 -9.76
N VAL A 163 0.64 -3.00 -10.29
CA VAL A 163 0.49 -2.76 -11.72
C VAL A 163 0.95 -1.34 -12.04
N SER A 164 1.92 -1.21 -12.95
CA SER A 164 2.42 0.07 -13.43
C SER A 164 2.76 -0.05 -14.92
N ASP A 165 2.01 0.65 -15.76
CA ASP A 165 2.11 0.56 -17.22
C ASP A 165 2.01 -0.90 -17.72
N GLN A 166 3.05 -1.45 -18.36
CA GLN A 166 3.13 -2.85 -18.81
C GLN A 166 3.69 -3.81 -17.75
N ASN A 167 4.11 -3.29 -16.59
CA ASN A 167 4.70 -4.10 -15.53
C ASN A 167 3.62 -4.63 -14.59
N HIS A 168 3.63 -5.94 -14.39
CA HIS A 168 2.80 -6.64 -13.43
C HIS A 168 3.69 -7.36 -12.44
N ILE A 169 3.59 -6.98 -11.18
CA ILE A 169 4.41 -7.51 -10.10
C ILE A 169 3.51 -8.28 -9.15
N TYR A 170 3.98 -9.44 -8.68
CA TYR A 170 3.40 -10.19 -7.58
C TYR A 170 4.41 -10.31 -6.44
N SER A 171 3.99 -10.05 -5.21
CA SER A 171 4.80 -10.25 -4.00
C SER A 171 3.91 -10.55 -2.79
N GLU A 172 4.42 -11.29 -1.82
CA GLU A 172 3.71 -11.60 -0.57
C GLU A 172 4.25 -10.79 0.61
N ARG A 173 5.47 -10.24 0.46
CA ARG A 173 6.09 -9.34 1.43
C ARG A 173 6.86 -8.25 0.70
N GLY A 174 6.93 -7.08 1.29
CA GLY A 174 7.71 -5.99 0.74
C GLY A 174 7.30 -4.62 1.25
N ILE A 175 8.00 -3.62 0.78
CA ILE A 175 7.85 -2.22 1.11
C ILE A 175 7.81 -1.44 -0.21
N TYR A 176 6.87 -0.54 -0.32
CA TYR A 176 6.83 0.46 -1.38
C TYR A 176 6.81 1.85 -0.75
N ASN A 177 7.83 2.66 -1.02
CA ASN A 177 7.86 4.07 -0.62
C ASN A 177 7.32 4.93 -1.76
N THR A 178 6.10 5.44 -1.63
CA THR A 178 5.48 6.26 -2.69
C THR A 178 6.13 7.64 -2.81
N SER A 179 6.81 8.12 -1.77
CA SER A 179 7.50 9.41 -1.78
C SER A 179 8.91 9.35 -2.38
N GLU A 180 9.51 8.17 -2.47
CA GLU A 180 10.84 7.95 -3.06
C GLU A 180 10.79 7.16 -4.37
N ASP A 181 9.65 6.57 -4.69
CA ASP A 181 9.44 5.66 -5.82
C ASP A 181 10.39 4.46 -5.80
N GLN A 182 10.56 3.91 -4.60
CA GLN A 182 11.39 2.74 -4.34
C GLN A 182 10.54 1.58 -3.86
N ALA A 183 10.84 0.39 -4.38
CA ALA A 183 10.21 -0.86 -3.98
C ALA A 183 11.28 -1.86 -3.54
N GLU A 184 11.05 -2.50 -2.40
CA GLU A 184 11.78 -3.67 -1.94
C GLU A 184 10.78 -4.79 -1.76
N LEU A 185 10.89 -5.83 -2.57
CA LEU A 185 9.95 -6.93 -2.65
C LEU A 185 10.68 -8.22 -2.27
N LEU A 186 10.03 -9.03 -1.45
CA LEU A 186 10.64 -10.18 -0.79
C LEU A 186 9.77 -11.43 -0.99
N ASP A 187 10.31 -12.57 -0.59
CA ASP A 187 9.63 -13.86 -0.60
C ASP A 187 9.27 -14.32 -2.02
N ARG A 188 10.28 -14.33 -2.90
CA ARG A 188 10.21 -14.90 -4.26
C ARG A 188 9.27 -14.13 -5.19
N SER A 189 9.42 -12.81 -5.18
CA SER A 189 8.60 -11.89 -5.98
C SER A 189 8.77 -12.13 -7.48
N VAL A 190 7.73 -11.83 -8.24
CA VAL A 190 7.65 -12.05 -9.68
C VAL A 190 7.33 -10.75 -10.39
N LEU A 191 8.12 -10.38 -11.39
CA LEU A 191 7.84 -9.28 -12.31
C LEU A 191 7.55 -9.84 -13.70
N ILE A 192 6.45 -9.41 -14.32
CA ILE A 192 6.03 -9.77 -15.67
C ILE A 192 5.94 -8.50 -16.51
N ASN A 193 6.56 -8.53 -17.69
CA ASN A 193 6.55 -7.44 -18.67
C ASN A 193 6.55 -8.03 -20.09
N GLU A 194 5.46 -7.89 -20.84
CA GLU A 194 5.37 -8.26 -22.28
C GLU A 194 6.00 -9.62 -22.65
N GLY A 195 5.61 -10.70 -21.97
CA GLY A 195 6.15 -12.05 -22.23
C GLY A 195 7.52 -12.33 -21.61
N LYS A 196 8.06 -11.38 -20.83
CA LYS A 196 9.23 -11.57 -19.97
C LYS A 196 8.77 -11.77 -18.53
N LYS A 197 9.39 -12.72 -17.84
CA LYS A 197 9.13 -13.03 -16.43
C LYS A 197 10.45 -13.05 -15.67
N LEU A 198 10.62 -12.13 -14.74
CA LEU A 198 11.69 -12.12 -13.76
C LEU A 198 11.16 -12.68 -12.43
N THR A 199 11.95 -13.51 -11.77
CA THR A 199 11.70 -14.03 -10.43
C THR A 199 13.01 -14.00 -9.67
N GLY A 200 12.98 -13.61 -8.41
CA GLY A 200 14.13 -13.62 -7.50
C GLY A 200 13.62 -13.65 -6.07
N ASP A 201 14.44 -14.12 -5.13
CA ASP A 201 14.03 -14.20 -3.73
C ASP A 201 13.77 -12.80 -3.15
N SER A 202 14.54 -11.81 -3.60
CA SER A 202 14.28 -10.38 -3.38
C SER A 202 14.45 -9.58 -4.66
N LEU A 203 13.61 -8.56 -4.85
CA LEU A 203 13.70 -7.58 -5.93
C LEU A 203 13.77 -6.18 -5.32
N PHE A 204 14.68 -5.35 -5.82
CA PHE A 204 14.75 -3.93 -5.51
C PHE A 204 14.54 -3.12 -6.79
N TYR A 205 13.82 -2.01 -6.69
CA TYR A 205 13.62 -1.11 -7.81
C TYR A 205 13.60 0.35 -7.35
N ASP A 206 14.39 1.18 -8.02
CA ASP A 206 14.39 2.63 -7.86
C ASP A 206 13.96 3.28 -9.18
N ARG A 207 12.71 3.74 -9.24
CA ARG A 207 12.14 4.37 -10.43
C ARG A 207 12.83 5.69 -10.76
N ARG A 208 13.23 6.46 -9.76
CA ARG A 208 13.85 7.78 -9.96
C ARG A 208 15.23 7.62 -10.56
N ALA A 209 16.03 6.69 -10.06
CA ALA A 209 17.34 6.37 -10.59
C ALA A 209 17.26 5.53 -11.89
N GLY A 210 16.15 4.83 -12.10
CA GLY A 210 15.88 4.03 -13.31
C GLY A 210 16.70 2.75 -13.36
N TYR A 211 16.77 2.03 -12.24
CA TYR A 211 17.42 0.73 -12.17
C TYR A 211 16.67 -0.23 -11.26
N GLY A 212 16.84 -1.53 -11.53
CA GLY A 212 16.33 -2.61 -10.72
C GLY A 212 17.40 -3.66 -10.46
N GLU A 213 17.26 -4.34 -9.34
CA GLU A 213 18.13 -5.41 -8.88
C GLU A 213 17.28 -6.61 -8.49
N ALA A 214 17.81 -7.80 -8.74
CA ALA A 214 17.25 -9.06 -8.27
C ALA A 214 18.35 -9.84 -7.55
N PHE A 215 18.00 -10.42 -6.42
CA PHE A 215 18.91 -11.11 -5.51
C PHE A 215 18.40 -12.52 -5.24
N ASP A 216 19.35 -13.45 -5.25
CA ASP A 216 19.23 -14.87 -4.95
C ASP A 216 18.19 -15.63 -5.80
N ASN A 217 18.60 -16.80 -6.31
CA ASN A 217 17.74 -17.66 -7.15
C ASN A 217 17.04 -16.91 -8.30
N VAL A 218 17.75 -15.96 -8.93
CA VAL A 218 17.20 -15.11 -9.98
C VAL A 218 16.99 -15.93 -11.24
N GLN A 219 15.80 -15.84 -11.81
CA GLN A 219 15.42 -16.41 -13.09
C GLN A 219 14.66 -15.36 -13.91
N MET A 220 15.20 -15.02 -15.06
CA MET A 220 14.57 -14.21 -16.09
C MET A 220 14.27 -15.10 -17.30
N ASN A 221 13.01 -15.21 -17.70
CA ASN A 221 12.61 -15.95 -18.88
C ASN A 221 11.90 -15.02 -19.86
N ASP A 222 12.39 -14.96 -21.09
CA ASP A 222 11.80 -14.21 -22.20
C ASP A 222 11.22 -15.21 -23.20
N THR A 223 9.90 -15.37 -23.21
CA THR A 223 9.22 -16.29 -24.12
C THR A 223 9.08 -15.75 -25.54
N VAL A 224 9.31 -14.44 -25.74
CA VAL A 224 9.24 -13.78 -27.05
C VAL A 224 10.51 -14.10 -27.84
N ASN A 225 11.66 -13.87 -27.21
CA ASN A 225 12.96 -14.15 -27.81
C ASN A 225 13.46 -15.59 -27.54
N LYS A 226 12.70 -16.36 -26.73
CA LYS A 226 13.04 -17.73 -26.33
C LYS A 226 14.44 -17.81 -25.69
N THR A 227 14.66 -16.95 -24.70
CA THR A 227 15.90 -16.92 -23.92
C THR A 227 15.61 -16.99 -22.42
N MET A 228 16.56 -17.51 -21.66
CA MET A 228 16.53 -17.54 -20.20
C MET A 228 17.85 -17.05 -19.65
N LEU A 229 17.82 -16.32 -18.54
CA LEU A 229 18.99 -15.90 -17.78
C LEU A 229 18.75 -16.28 -16.32
N THR A 230 19.77 -16.87 -15.69
CA THR A 230 19.75 -17.20 -14.27
C THR A 230 21.02 -16.70 -13.60
N GLY A 231 20.97 -16.47 -12.29
CA GLY A 231 22.11 -16.08 -11.45
C GLY A 231 21.66 -15.79 -10.01
N ASN A 232 22.58 -15.47 -9.12
CA ASN A 232 22.23 -15.03 -7.76
C ASN A 232 22.21 -13.51 -7.61
N TYR A 233 22.70 -12.77 -8.59
CA TYR A 233 22.50 -11.33 -8.64
C TYR A 233 22.33 -10.88 -10.09
N CYS A 234 21.31 -10.06 -10.32
CA CYS A 234 21.05 -9.42 -11.60
C CYS A 234 20.80 -7.94 -11.38
N PHE A 235 21.41 -7.11 -12.22
CA PHE A 235 21.20 -5.67 -12.26
C PHE A 235 20.69 -5.27 -13.64
N TYR A 236 19.75 -4.33 -13.69
CA TYR A 236 19.24 -3.74 -14.92
C TYR A 236 19.14 -2.22 -14.78
N ASN A 237 19.68 -1.50 -15.76
CA ASN A 237 19.56 -0.05 -15.87
C ASN A 237 18.67 0.31 -17.05
N GLU A 238 17.50 0.87 -16.77
CA GLU A 238 16.48 1.17 -17.78
C GLU A 238 16.92 2.27 -18.74
N ARG A 239 17.70 3.23 -18.23
CA ARG A 239 18.15 4.42 -18.98
C ARG A 239 19.17 4.09 -20.06
N THR A 240 20.00 3.08 -19.82
CA THR A 240 21.04 2.62 -20.75
C THR A 240 20.68 1.29 -21.44
N GLY A 241 19.66 0.59 -20.94
CA GLY A 241 19.34 -0.78 -21.33
C GLY A 241 20.45 -1.78 -21.00
N GLY A 242 21.40 -1.41 -20.13
CA GLY A 242 22.49 -2.25 -19.69
C GLY A 242 22.03 -3.20 -18.59
N ALA A 243 22.44 -4.46 -18.67
CA ALA A 243 22.17 -5.45 -17.64
C ALA A 243 23.42 -6.29 -17.37
N PHE A 244 23.50 -6.87 -16.18
CA PHE A 244 24.42 -7.97 -15.95
C PHE A 244 23.87 -8.97 -14.94
N SER A 245 24.34 -10.20 -15.03
CA SER A 245 24.09 -11.28 -14.09
C SER A 245 25.41 -11.89 -13.65
N THR A 246 25.53 -12.18 -12.36
CA THR A 246 26.72 -12.78 -11.74
C THR A 246 26.29 -13.88 -10.78
N ASP A 247 27.29 -14.57 -10.22
CA ASP A 247 27.14 -15.58 -9.18
C ASP A 247 26.27 -16.74 -9.64
N ARG A 248 26.90 -17.68 -10.35
CA ARG A 248 26.24 -18.81 -11.02
C ARG A 248 25.43 -18.38 -12.26
N ALA A 249 25.91 -17.36 -12.96
CA ALA A 249 25.23 -16.83 -14.13
C ALA A 249 25.17 -17.85 -15.29
N VAL A 250 23.97 -18.11 -15.81
CA VAL A 250 23.75 -18.96 -17.00
C VAL A 250 22.72 -18.29 -17.90
N ALA A 251 23.10 -18.08 -19.16
CA ALA A 251 22.17 -17.73 -20.23
C ALA A 251 21.86 -18.99 -21.05
N VAL A 252 20.61 -19.11 -21.47
CA VAL A 252 20.11 -20.20 -22.32
C VAL A 252 19.38 -19.57 -23.50
N ASP A 253 19.75 -19.96 -24.71
CA ASP A 253 19.01 -19.65 -25.92
C ASP A 253 18.34 -20.93 -26.43
N TYR A 254 17.02 -20.94 -26.46
CA TYR A 254 16.20 -22.06 -26.93
C TYR A 254 15.32 -21.62 -28.12
N SER A 255 15.77 -20.62 -28.88
CA SER A 255 15.04 -20.08 -30.02
C SER A 255 14.93 -21.06 -31.20
N HIS A 256 15.84 -22.02 -31.27
CA HIS A 256 15.96 -23.04 -32.31
C HIS A 256 15.59 -24.44 -31.79
N GLY A 257 15.80 -25.49 -32.60
CA GLY A 257 15.42 -26.87 -32.25
C GLY A 257 16.25 -27.51 -31.14
N ASP A 258 17.39 -26.92 -30.77
CA ASP A 258 18.23 -27.32 -29.63
C ASP A 258 18.53 -26.08 -28.76
N SER A 259 18.98 -26.29 -27.52
CA SER A 259 19.27 -25.21 -26.57
C SER A 259 20.77 -24.97 -26.45
N LEU A 260 21.19 -23.71 -26.59
CA LEU A 260 22.55 -23.28 -26.33
C LEU A 260 22.67 -22.77 -24.89
N PHE A 261 23.64 -23.27 -24.14
CA PHE A 261 23.94 -22.82 -22.79
C PHE A 261 25.25 -22.04 -22.75
N LEU A 262 25.22 -20.88 -22.08
CA LEU A 262 26.39 -20.03 -21.86
C LEU A 262 26.52 -19.74 -20.35
N HIS A 263 27.59 -20.25 -19.75
CA HIS A 263 27.93 -20.01 -18.34
C HIS A 263 29.19 -19.15 -18.23
N ALA A 264 29.22 -18.23 -17.27
CA ALA A 264 30.39 -17.40 -16.96
C ALA A 264 30.33 -16.92 -15.50
N ASP A 265 31.43 -16.35 -14.98
CA ASP A 265 31.37 -15.65 -13.70
C ASP A 265 30.48 -14.40 -13.82
N THR A 266 30.54 -13.68 -14.96
CA THR A 266 29.66 -12.55 -15.25
C THR A 266 29.16 -12.57 -16.69
N LEU A 267 27.83 -12.47 -16.86
CA LEU A 267 27.17 -12.25 -18.14
C LEU A 267 26.69 -10.81 -18.21
N LYS A 268 27.19 -10.03 -19.17
CA LYS A 268 26.84 -8.61 -19.33
C LYS A 268 26.12 -8.40 -20.66
N MET A 269 25.01 -7.68 -20.63
CA MET A 269 24.26 -7.25 -21.80
C MET A 269 24.37 -5.74 -21.96
N ASN A 270 24.78 -5.28 -23.14
CA ASN A 270 24.73 -3.87 -23.50
C ASN A 270 23.70 -3.68 -24.62
N THR A 271 22.80 -2.71 -24.46
CA THR A 271 21.84 -2.31 -25.49
C THR A 271 22.38 -1.08 -26.23
N TYR A 272 22.31 -1.11 -27.56
CA TYR A 272 22.72 -0.02 -28.42
C TYR A 272 21.53 0.50 -29.23
N TYR A 273 21.50 1.81 -29.47
CA TYR A 273 20.44 2.49 -30.24
C TYR A 273 19.01 2.28 -29.71
N GLN A 274 18.85 2.10 -28.39
CA GLN A 274 17.61 1.73 -27.69
C GLN A 274 16.34 2.53 -28.07
N LYS A 275 16.48 3.75 -28.60
CA LYS A 275 15.36 4.64 -28.97
C LYS A 275 15.07 4.68 -30.48
N THR A 276 15.62 3.74 -31.24
CA THR A 276 15.41 3.66 -32.70
C THR A 276 15.07 2.23 -33.12
N ASP A 277 14.52 2.10 -34.32
CA ASP A 277 14.22 0.81 -34.95
C ASP A 277 15.50 -0.02 -35.25
N SER A 278 16.69 0.55 -35.03
CA SER A 278 17.99 -0.13 -35.17
C SER A 278 18.55 -0.67 -33.85
N THR A 279 17.69 -0.83 -32.83
CA THR A 279 18.10 -1.36 -31.53
C THR A 279 18.70 -2.76 -31.66
N TYR A 280 19.88 -2.97 -31.07
CA TYR A 280 20.46 -4.31 -30.92
C TYR A 280 21.15 -4.48 -29.56
N ARG A 281 21.39 -5.73 -29.18
CA ARG A 281 21.99 -6.09 -27.89
C ARG A 281 23.22 -6.96 -28.11
N ILE A 282 24.27 -6.70 -27.34
CA ILE A 282 25.47 -7.55 -27.30
C ILE A 282 25.56 -8.19 -25.91
N MET A 283 25.59 -9.51 -25.87
CA MET A 283 25.91 -10.28 -24.68
C MET A 283 27.41 -10.60 -24.66
N GLN A 284 28.05 -10.36 -23.52
CA GLN A 284 29.47 -10.61 -23.28
C GLN A 284 29.61 -11.48 -22.04
N ALA A 285 30.43 -12.52 -22.14
CA ALA A 285 30.72 -13.44 -21.05
C ALA A 285 32.15 -13.21 -20.54
N TYR A 286 32.30 -13.01 -19.23
CA TYR A 286 33.58 -12.70 -18.60
C TYR A 286 33.94 -13.76 -17.57
N HIS A 287 35.17 -14.27 -17.68
CA HIS A 287 35.81 -15.26 -16.80
C HIS A 287 35.11 -16.63 -16.72
N LYS A 288 35.91 -17.70 -16.61
CA LYS A 288 35.48 -19.11 -16.52
C LYS A 288 34.36 -19.51 -17.50
N VAL A 289 34.40 -18.96 -18.71
CA VAL A 289 33.34 -19.14 -19.71
C VAL A 289 33.25 -20.59 -20.17
N ARG A 290 32.04 -21.13 -20.22
CA ARG A 290 31.72 -22.45 -20.77
C ARG A 290 30.50 -22.34 -21.65
N MET A 291 30.56 -22.98 -22.81
CA MET A 291 29.49 -23.01 -23.81
C MET A 291 29.25 -24.47 -24.21
N TYR A 292 28.00 -24.91 -24.22
CA TYR A 292 27.63 -26.29 -24.54
C TYR A 292 26.21 -26.35 -25.12
#